data_AF-A0A4U2ZXW1-F1
#
_entry.id   AF-A0A4U2ZXW1-F1
#
_cell.length_a   1.000
_cell.length_b   1.000
_cell.length_c   1.000
_cell.angle_alpha   90.00
_cell.angle_beta   90.00
_cell.angle_gamma   90.00
#
_symmetry.space_group_name_H-M   'P 1'
#
loop_
_entity.id
_entity.type
_entity.pdbx_description
1 polymer ?
#
loop_
_entity_poly.entity_id
_entity_poly.type
_entity_poly.pdbx_seq_one_letter_code
_entity_poly.pdbx_strand_id
1 'polypeptide(L)' 'MSTSDVTHLQKQMGEKKKQLRQWVKAYGYTDLIVLACSQELDQLVSLFMRDYSPQKVKCKK' A
#
# COMPACT_ATOMS: atom_id res chain seq x y z
N MET A 1 -1.86 -15.74 10.85
CA MET A 1 -2.25 -14.35 10.51
C MET A 1 -3.68 -14.39 10.02
N SER A 2 -4.59 -13.66 10.69
CA SER A 2 -6.00 -13.63 10.34
C SER A 2 -6.19 -12.85 9.04
N THR A 3 -6.96 -13.39 8.11
CA THR A 3 -7.35 -12.77 6.84
C THR A 3 -8.05 -11.40 7.01
N SER A 4 -8.53 -11.10 8.22
CA SER A 4 -9.10 -9.82 8.64
C SER A 4 -8.09 -8.66 8.65
N ASP A 5 -6.83 -8.91 8.98
CA ASP A 5 -5.78 -7.88 9.03
C ASP A 5 -5.49 -7.33 7.62
N VAL A 6 -5.61 -8.22 6.64
CA VAL A 6 -5.23 -8.03 5.23
C VAL A 6 -6.30 -7.25 4.49
N THR A 7 -7.56 -7.53 4.80
CA THR A 7 -8.71 -6.74 4.32
C THR A 7 -8.74 -5.36 4.97
N HIS A 8 -8.38 -5.24 6.25
CA HIS A 8 -8.23 -3.95 6.92
C HIS A 8 -7.10 -3.11 6.30
N LEU A 9 -5.94 -3.72 6.06
CA LEU A 9 -4.78 -3.08 5.42
C LEU A 9 -5.09 -2.65 3.97
N GLN A 10 -5.77 -3.49 3.18
CA GLN A 10 -6.21 -3.11 1.84
C GLN A 10 -7.16 -1.91 1.86
N LYS A 11 -8.10 -1.88 2.82
CA LYS A 11 -9.02 -0.76 2.97
C LYS A 11 -8.27 0.53 3.31
N GLN A 12 -7.34 0.47 4.26
CA GLN A 12 -6.49 1.62 4.61
C GLN A 12 -5.63 2.10 3.44
N MET A 13 -5.03 1.19 2.65
CA MET A 13 -4.28 1.56 1.43
C MET A 13 -5.19 2.23 0.39
N GLY A 14 -6.42 1.72 0.22
CA GLY A 14 -7.42 2.32 -0.66
C GLY A 14 -7.78 3.74 -0.25
N GLU A 15 -8.03 3.98 1.03
CA GLU A 15 -8.35 5.31 1.56
C GLU A 15 -7.16 6.27 1.47
N LYS A 16 -5.96 5.87 1.90
CA LYS A 16 -4.74 6.68 1.76
C LYS A 16 -4.45 7.04 0.29
N LYS A 17 -4.64 6.09 -0.65
CA LYS A 17 -4.48 6.36 -2.08
C LYS A 17 -5.49 7.38 -2.60
N LYS A 18 -6.73 7.32 -2.10
CA LYS A 18 -7.79 8.28 -2.46
C LYS A 18 -7.46 9.68 -1.94
N GLN A 19 -6.99 9.77 -0.69
CA GLN A 19 -6.48 11.02 -0.12
C GLN A 19 -5.29 11.54 -0.94
N LEU A 20 -4.26 10.73 -1.16
CA LEU A 20 -3.11 11.12 -1.99
C LEU A 20 -3.55 11.71 -3.34
N ARG A 21 -4.53 11.09 -4.01
CA ARG A 21 -5.06 11.59 -5.28
C ARG A 21 -5.75 12.94 -5.16
N GLN A 22 -6.40 13.22 -4.03
CA GLN A 22 -6.95 14.54 -3.73
C GLN A 22 -5.85 15.56 -3.46
N TRP A 23 -4.78 15.17 -2.75
CA TRP A 23 -3.63 16.04 -2.48
C TRP A 23 -2.87 16.37 -3.77
N VAL A 24 -2.62 15.38 -4.64
CA VAL A 24 -2.08 15.58 -6.00
C VAL A 24 -2.93 16.57 -6.79
N LYS A 25 -4.25 16.48 -6.68
CA LYS A 25 -5.17 17.37 -7.41
C LYS A 25 -5.20 18.79 -6.84
N ALA A 26 -5.02 18.95 -5.54
CA ALA A 26 -5.06 20.24 -4.86
C ALA A 26 -3.71 20.98 -4.92
N TYR A 27 -2.59 20.26 -4.77
CA TYR A 27 -1.25 20.83 -4.61
C TYR A 27 -0.31 20.54 -5.80
N GLY A 28 -0.71 19.66 -6.71
CA GLY A 28 0.14 19.15 -7.79
C GLY A 28 1.09 18.04 -7.30
N TYR A 29 1.77 17.38 -8.25
CA TYR A 29 2.79 16.37 -7.94
C TYR A 29 4.08 16.95 -7.34
N THR A 30 4.19 18.27 -7.30
CA THR A 30 5.38 19.00 -6.84
C THR A 30 5.52 19.00 -5.32
N ASP A 31 4.44 18.66 -4.60
CA ASP A 31 4.45 18.68 -3.15
C ASP A 31 5.22 17.47 -2.59
N LEU A 32 6.26 17.73 -1.81
CA LEU A 32 7.08 16.71 -1.14
C LEU A 32 6.22 15.76 -0.30
N ILE A 33 5.05 16.22 0.17
CA ILE A 33 4.06 15.45 0.91
C ILE A 33 3.44 14.37 0.02
N VAL A 34 3.12 14.69 -1.24
CA VAL A 34 2.59 13.74 -2.22
C VAL A 34 3.66 12.71 -2.58
N LEU A 35 4.91 13.13 -2.73
CA LEU A 35 6.01 12.23 -3.06
C LEU A 35 6.31 11.24 -1.91
N ALA A 36 6.43 11.76 -0.68
CA ALA A 36 6.67 10.95 0.51
C ALA A 36 5.51 9.97 0.78
N CYS A 37 4.26 10.43 0.62
CA CYS A 37 3.08 9.59 0.83
C CYS A 37 2.91 8.54 -0.27
N SER A 38 3.37 8.83 -1.49
CA SER A 38 3.46 7.83 -2.57
C SER A 38 4.50 6.74 -2.24
N GLN A 39 5.68 7.13 -1.76
CA GLN A 39 6.72 6.18 -1.35
C GLN A 39 6.30 5.33 -0.16
N GLU A 40 5.65 5.91 0.84
CA GLU A 40 5.17 5.19 2.02
C GLU A 40 4.11 4.15 1.62
N LEU A 41 3.19 4.51 0.72
CA LEU A 41 2.21 3.57 0.15
C LEU A 41 2.88 2.47 -0.68
N ASP A 42 3.87 2.80 -1.50
CA ASP A 42 4.59 1.83 -2.33
C ASP A 42 5.36 0.83 -1.46
N GLN A 43 6.03 1.28 -0.40
CA GLN A 43 6.66 0.42 0.59
C GLN A 43 5.66 -0.49 1.29
N LEU A 44 4.48 0.03 1.65
CA LEU A 44 3.44 -0.75 2.32
C LEU A 44 2.87 -1.82 1.39
N VAL A 45 2.63 -1.49 0.12
CA VAL A 45 2.20 -2.45 -0.92
C VAL A 45 3.29 -3.48 -1.18
N SER A 46 4.56 -3.07 -1.21
CA SER A 46 5.71 -3.97 -1.41
C SER A 46 5.88 -4.95 -0.25
N LEU A 47 5.82 -4.46 0.99
CA LEU A 47 5.79 -5.31 2.19
C LEU A 47 4.61 -6.28 2.15
N PHE A 48 3.43 -5.79 1.79
CA PHE A 48 2.26 -6.64 1.65
C PHE A 48 2.45 -7.69 0.55
N MET A 49 2.92 -7.32 -0.64
CA MET A 49 3.24 -8.26 -1.71
C MET A 49 4.32 -9.28 -1.30
N ARG A 50 5.21 -8.92 -0.36
CA ARG A 50 6.30 -9.78 0.12
C ARG A 50 5.84 -10.74 1.24
N ASP A 51 5.04 -10.25 2.18
CA ASP A 51 4.44 -11.06 3.25
C ASP A 51 3.28 -11.93 2.77
N TYR A 52 2.47 -11.39 1.85
CA TYR A 52 1.38 -12.08 1.17
C TYR A 52 1.80 -12.73 -0.16
N SER A 53 3.10 -12.72 -0.48
CA SER A 53 3.62 -13.40 -1.66
C SER A 53 3.29 -14.89 -1.56
N PRO A 54 2.66 -15.50 -2.56
CA PRO A 54 2.42 -16.94 -2.58
C PRO A 54 3.71 -17.76 -2.62
N GLN A 55 4.91 -17.16 -2.67
CA GLN A 55 6.19 -17.88 -2.59
C GLN A 55 6.49 -18.55 -1.23
N LYS A 56 5.66 -18.36 -0.20
CA LYS A 56 5.68 -19.23 0.99
C LYS A 56 4.69 -20.40 0.92
N VAL A 57 4.08 -20.68 -0.23
CA VAL A 57 3.63 -22.06 -0.49
C VAL A 57 4.89 -22.89 -0.67
N LYS A 58 5.28 -23.60 0.39
CA LYS A 58 6.23 -24.70 0.29
C LYS A 58 5.79 -25.55 -0.91
N CYS A 59 6.56 -25.53 -2.01
CA CYS A 59 6.56 -26.64 -2.94
C CYS A 59 6.88 -27.87 -2.08
N LYS A 60 5.84 -28.65 -1.75
CA LYS A 60 6.05 -29.99 -1.23
C LYS A 60 6.78 -30.74 -2.32
N LYS A 61 8.01 -31.14 -2.00
CA LYS A 61 8.83 -32.06 -2.79
C LYS A 61 8.13 -33.41 -2.89
#